data_AF-A0A2X2JAA4-F1
#
_entry.id   AF-A0A2X2JAA4-F1
#
_cell.length_a   1.000
_cell.length_b   1.000
_cell.length_c   1.000
_cell.angle_alpha   90.00
_cell.angle_beta   90.00
_cell.angle_gamma   90.00
#
_symmetry.space_group_name_H-M   'P 1'
#
loop_
_entity.id
_entity.type
_entity.pdbx_description
1 polymer ?
#
loop_
_entity_poly.entity_id
_entity_poly.type
_entity_poly.pdbx_seq_one_letter_code
_entity_poly.pdbx_strand_id
1 'polypeptide(L)'
;MQKKEDIPPLKNRNEEQLLKDSLYYYYNKYSYWSDDYIPDYSDISIFSDQYNSPREVLDALKSKTPYDRYSYFYDISTKSSNTAKLKADANSGYGILYWNWGIPDSKNKYPLLYMVERGSPAYVAGLRRSDLILEINGQSAEVPSALIKALKAGTATPPETVQYIIFGCRR
;
A
#
# COMPACT_ATOMS: atom_id res chain seq x y z
N MET A 1 9.51 34.27 9.67
CA MET A 1 10.33 33.12 9.21
C MET A 1 10.46 33.28 7.71
N GLN A 2 11.66 33.63 7.24
CA GLN A 2 11.90 33.90 5.83
C GLN A 2 12.19 32.57 5.16
N LYS A 3 11.29 32.12 4.30
CA LYS A 3 11.44 30.85 3.58
C LYS A 3 12.71 30.97 2.71
N LYS A 4 13.70 30.11 2.97
CA LYS A 4 14.98 30.09 2.25
C LYS A 4 14.76 29.86 0.76
N GLU A 5 15.68 30.37 -0.07
CA GLU A 5 15.58 30.24 -1.53
C GLU A 5 15.59 28.77 -1.95
N ASP A 6 14.53 28.37 -2.65
CA ASP A 6 14.30 27.01 -3.12
C ASP A 6 15.20 26.69 -4.33
N ILE A 7 16.26 25.89 -4.15
CA ILE A 7 17.11 25.42 -5.25
C ILE A 7 16.43 24.22 -5.93
N PRO A 8 16.01 24.28 -7.21
CA PRO A 8 15.38 23.16 -7.89
C PRO A 8 16.41 22.05 -8.24
N PRO A 9 15.97 20.80 -8.41
CA PRO A 9 16.85 19.70 -8.80
C PRO A 9 17.51 19.93 -10.17
N LEU A 10 18.76 19.50 -10.30
CA LEU A 10 19.54 19.62 -11.54
C LEU A 10 18.93 18.76 -12.65
N LYS A 11 18.52 19.38 -13.77
CA LYS A 11 17.78 18.70 -14.86
C LYS A 11 18.58 17.66 -15.66
N ASN A 12 19.91 17.65 -15.56
CA ASN A 12 20.79 16.82 -16.41
C ASN A 12 21.22 15.50 -15.73
N ARG A 13 20.36 14.89 -14.92
CA ARG A 13 20.67 13.67 -14.14
C ARG A 13 19.82 12.49 -14.58
N ASN A 14 20.20 11.28 -14.18
CA ASN A 14 19.41 10.08 -14.45
C ASN A 14 18.02 10.19 -13.79
N GLU A 15 17.01 9.50 -14.33
CA GLU A 15 15.62 9.54 -13.82
C GLU A 15 15.54 9.18 -12.33
N GLU A 16 16.23 8.12 -11.90
CA GLU A 16 16.27 7.74 -10.48
C GLU A 16 16.93 8.79 -9.60
N GLN A 17 18.00 9.42 -10.09
CA GLN A 17 18.67 10.50 -9.37
C GLN A 17 17.76 11.73 -9.25
N LEU A 18 17.08 12.10 -10.33
CA LEU A 18 16.08 13.16 -10.35
C LEU A 18 14.93 12.90 -9.37
N LEU A 19 14.48 11.64 -9.25
CA LEU A 19 13.46 11.26 -8.28
C LEU A 19 13.96 11.45 -6.84
N LYS A 20 15.19 11.05 -6.53
CA LYS A 20 15.81 11.26 -5.21
C LYS A 20 15.97 12.76 -4.90
N ASP A 21 16.44 13.54 -5.86
CA ASP A 21 16.60 14.99 -5.71
C ASP A 21 15.26 15.70 -5.54
N SER A 22 14.26 15.34 -6.36
CA SER A 22 12.91 15.88 -6.28
C SER A 22 12.22 15.55 -4.97
N LEU A 23 12.43 14.33 -4.46
CA LEU A 23 11.91 13.92 -3.17
C LEU A 23 12.46 14.79 -2.04
N TYR A 24 13.78 14.99 -1.99
CA TYR A 24 14.39 15.88 -1.01
C TYR A 24 13.84 17.32 -1.15
N TYR A 25 13.78 17.84 -2.39
CA TYR A 25 13.28 19.18 -2.68
C TYR A 25 11.85 19.39 -2.14
N TYR A 26 10.92 18.48 -2.48
CA TYR A 26 9.53 18.61 -2.05
C TYR A 26 9.34 18.35 -0.57
N TYR A 27 10.14 17.45 0.00
CA TYR A 27 10.13 17.23 1.45
C TYR A 27 10.60 18.50 2.17
N ASN A 28 11.71 19.13 1.77
CA ASN A 28 12.15 20.39 2.38
C ASN A 28 11.15 21.55 2.15
N LYS A 29 10.47 21.58 1.00
CA LYS A 29 9.55 22.67 0.65
C LYS A 29 8.21 22.63 1.39
N TYR A 30 7.71 21.43 1.67
CA TYR A 30 6.35 21.20 2.19
C TYR A 30 6.28 20.50 3.55
N SER A 31 7.37 19.86 4.00
CA SER A 31 7.40 19.26 5.32
C SER A 31 7.26 20.33 6.39
N TYR A 32 6.51 20.01 7.44
CA TYR A 32 6.36 20.88 8.59
C TYR A 32 7.65 21.01 9.40
N TRP A 33 8.55 20.04 9.29
CA TRP A 33 9.80 19.97 10.07
C TRP A 33 11.03 20.52 9.33
N SER A 34 10.86 21.10 8.14
CA SER A 34 11.96 21.55 7.29
C SER A 34 12.89 22.53 7.98
N ASP A 35 12.30 23.56 8.58
CA ASP A 35 13.02 24.78 8.99
C ASP A 35 14.06 24.52 10.08
N ASP A 36 13.80 23.55 10.97
CA ASP A 36 14.61 23.30 12.17
C ASP A 36 15.46 22.03 12.10
N TYR A 37 15.08 21.04 11.28
CA TYR A 37 15.66 19.69 11.33
C TYR A 37 16.33 19.22 10.05
N ILE A 38 16.05 19.88 8.92
CA ILE A 38 16.60 19.47 7.62
C ILE A 38 17.79 20.37 7.30
N PRO A 39 18.99 19.81 7.09
CA PRO A 39 20.14 20.60 6.69
C PRO A 39 19.94 21.09 5.26
N ASP A 40 20.17 22.38 5.01
CA ASP A 40 20.19 22.93 3.66
C ASP A 40 21.52 22.63 2.99
N TYR A 41 21.46 22.03 1.81
CA TYR A 41 22.63 21.80 0.97
C TYR A 41 22.66 22.82 -0.17
N SER A 42 23.86 23.30 -0.52
CA SER A 42 24.07 24.11 -1.72
C SER A 42 23.81 23.32 -3.01
N ASP A 43 24.01 21.99 -2.95
CA ASP A 43 23.63 21.04 -3.98
C ASP A 43 22.90 19.84 -3.34
N ILE A 44 21.65 19.65 -3.74
CA ILE A 44 20.76 18.59 -3.23
C ILE A 44 21.35 17.20 -3.52
N SER A 45 22.08 17.06 -4.63
CA SER A 45 22.65 15.79 -5.03
C SER A 45 23.67 15.25 -4.03
N ILE A 46 24.33 16.12 -3.25
CA ILE A 46 25.27 15.71 -2.19
C ILE A 46 24.60 14.83 -1.14
N PHE A 47 23.34 15.11 -0.82
CA PHE A 47 22.56 14.30 0.11
C PHE A 47 21.94 13.09 -0.58
N SER A 48 21.32 13.30 -1.74
CA SER A 48 20.53 12.26 -2.42
C SER A 48 21.40 11.12 -2.99
N ASP A 49 22.65 11.39 -3.35
CA ASP A 49 23.59 10.40 -3.90
C ASP A 49 24.16 9.44 -2.85
N GLN A 50 23.97 9.72 -1.56
CA GLN A 50 24.37 8.83 -0.47
C GLN A 50 23.46 7.59 -0.37
N TYR A 51 22.32 7.60 -1.06
CA TYR A 51 21.27 6.60 -0.96
C TYR A 51 21.02 5.92 -2.30
N ASN A 52 20.67 4.62 -2.25
CA ASN A 52 20.47 3.80 -3.43
C ASN A 52 19.06 3.94 -4.01
N SER A 53 18.07 4.32 -3.18
CA SER A 53 16.68 4.45 -3.61
C SER A 53 16.00 5.71 -3.07
N PRO A 54 14.95 6.22 -3.74
CA PRO A 54 14.13 7.32 -3.20
C PRO A 54 13.54 6.99 -1.84
N ARG A 55 13.22 5.72 -1.58
CA ARG A 55 12.65 5.31 -0.29
C ARG A 55 13.64 5.48 0.86
N GLU A 56 14.91 5.13 0.64
CA GLU A 56 15.97 5.34 1.62
C GLU A 56 16.20 6.83 1.92
N VAL A 57 16.12 7.69 0.90
CA VAL A 57 16.18 9.15 1.09
C VAL A 57 15.04 9.62 1.99
N LEU A 58 13.81 9.15 1.77
CA LEU A 58 12.67 9.49 2.64
C LEU A 58 12.90 9.00 4.07
N ASP A 59 13.32 7.76 4.26
CA ASP A 59 13.54 7.19 5.58
C ASP A 59 14.65 7.93 6.34
N ALA A 60 15.71 8.35 5.64
CA ALA A 60 16.77 9.19 6.20
C ALA A 60 16.25 10.58 6.62
N LEU A 61 15.41 11.21 5.81
CA LEU A 61 14.78 12.49 6.16
C LEU A 61 13.88 12.34 7.40
N LYS A 62 13.05 11.30 7.42
CA LYS A 62 12.17 10.98 8.56
C LYS A 62 12.95 10.74 9.85
N SER A 63 14.14 10.15 9.76
CA SER A 63 15.00 9.91 10.92
C SER A 63 15.51 11.18 11.59
N LYS A 64 15.61 12.29 10.84
CA LYS A 64 16.06 13.60 11.34
C LYS A 64 14.93 14.41 11.97
N THR A 65 13.70 14.15 11.56
CA THR A 65 12.52 14.88 11.99
C THR A 65 11.87 14.22 13.20
N PRO A 66 11.50 14.98 14.24
CA PRO A 66 10.80 14.43 15.39
C PRO A 66 9.36 14.06 15.00
N TYR A 67 8.99 12.80 15.22
CA TYR A 67 7.62 12.29 15.04
C TYR A 67 7.08 12.26 13.60
N ASP A 68 7.94 12.09 12.59
CA ASP A 68 7.48 11.84 11.22
C ASP A 68 6.96 10.41 10.99
N ARG A 69 5.69 10.23 11.33
CA ARG A 69 4.94 8.98 11.09
C ARG A 69 4.06 9.03 9.85
N TYR A 70 3.92 10.20 9.22
CA TYR A 70 2.88 10.44 8.21
C TYR A 70 3.42 10.69 6.80
N SER A 71 4.72 10.96 6.64
CA SER A 71 5.33 11.03 5.31
C SER A 71 5.48 9.63 4.72
N TYR A 72 5.00 9.46 3.48
CA TYR A 72 5.08 8.22 2.71
C TYR A 72 5.46 8.50 1.26
N PHE A 73 6.12 7.53 0.64
CA PHE A 73 6.43 7.50 -0.79
C PHE A 73 5.59 6.41 -1.46
N TYR A 74 4.89 6.77 -2.54
CA TYR A 74 4.06 5.86 -3.31
C TYR A 74 4.44 5.94 -4.79
N ASP A 75 4.60 4.78 -5.42
CA ASP A 75 4.88 4.67 -6.84
C ASP A 75 3.57 4.66 -7.64
N ILE A 76 3.43 5.60 -8.58
CA ILE A 76 2.25 5.73 -9.46
C ILE A 76 2.45 5.07 -10.83
N SER A 77 3.66 4.58 -11.14
CA SER A 77 4.00 4.00 -12.44
C SER A 77 3.31 2.65 -12.68
N THR A 78 3.01 1.90 -11.62
CA THR A 78 2.29 0.64 -11.72
C THR A 78 0.77 0.87 -11.76
N LYS A 79 0.23 0.86 -12.98
CA LYS A 79 -1.18 0.62 -13.37
C LYS A 79 -2.01 1.83 -13.79
N SER A 80 -1.61 2.40 -14.93
CA SER A 80 -2.59 2.81 -15.95
C SER A 80 -3.13 1.58 -16.70
N SER A 81 -3.80 0.66 -16.00
CA SER A 81 -4.66 -0.31 -16.67
C SER A 81 -6.06 0.27 -16.68
N ASN A 82 -6.75 0.27 -17.82
CA ASN A 82 -8.12 0.80 -17.97
C ASN A 82 -9.15 0.22 -16.96
N THR A 83 -8.78 -0.80 -16.19
CA THR A 83 -9.52 -1.38 -15.05
C THR A 83 -9.39 -0.60 -13.73
N ALA A 84 -8.40 0.28 -13.57
CA ALA A 84 -8.22 1.12 -12.37
C ALA A 84 -9.34 2.16 -12.19
N LYS A 85 -10.14 2.43 -13.24
CA LYS A 85 -11.26 3.39 -13.18
C LYS A 85 -12.44 2.90 -12.34
N LEU A 86 -12.43 1.66 -11.85
CA LEU A 86 -13.53 1.08 -11.07
C LEU A 86 -13.08 0.46 -9.73
N LYS A 87 -11.79 0.52 -9.39
CA LYS A 87 -11.25 -0.06 -8.14
C LYS A 87 -11.02 1.04 -7.11
N ALA A 88 -11.25 0.72 -5.84
CA ALA A 88 -11.02 1.67 -4.75
C ALA A 88 -9.53 1.80 -4.40
N ASP A 89 -8.71 0.81 -4.79
CA ASP A 89 -7.25 0.87 -4.71
C ASP A 89 -6.56 0.60 -6.07
N ALA A 90 -5.29 1.02 -6.17
CA ALA A 90 -4.42 0.70 -7.31
C ALA A 90 -3.73 -0.67 -7.15
N ASN A 91 -4.03 -1.42 -6.08
CA ASN A 91 -3.43 -2.72 -5.87
C ASN A 91 -4.05 -3.76 -6.81
N SER A 92 -3.22 -4.72 -7.21
CA SER A 92 -3.65 -5.88 -8.00
C SER A 92 -4.24 -6.93 -7.06
N GLY A 93 -5.26 -6.53 -6.33
CA GLY A 93 -6.00 -7.39 -5.41
C GLY A 93 -7.37 -7.78 -5.97
N TYR A 94 -8.05 -8.64 -5.22
CA TYR A 94 -9.43 -9.06 -5.47
C TYR A 94 -10.47 -8.01 -5.04
N GLY A 95 -10.04 -6.85 -4.52
CA GLY A 95 -10.93 -5.80 -4.02
C GLY A 95 -11.65 -6.19 -2.72
N ILE A 96 -10.93 -6.85 -1.81
CA ILE A 96 -11.46 -7.36 -0.55
C ILE A 96 -10.67 -6.72 0.60
N LEU A 97 -11.38 -6.21 1.60
CA LEU A 97 -10.83 -5.95 2.92
C LEU A 97 -11.38 -6.98 3.89
N TYR A 98 -10.50 -7.61 4.66
CA TYR A 98 -10.86 -8.64 5.62
C TYR A 98 -10.35 -8.29 7.02
N TRP A 99 -11.08 -8.73 8.03
CA TRP A 99 -10.71 -8.64 9.44
C TRP A 99 -10.38 -10.03 9.97
N ASN A 100 -9.29 -10.13 10.73
CA ASN A 100 -8.81 -11.39 11.32
C ASN A 100 -9.32 -11.62 12.75
N TRP A 101 -10.38 -10.91 13.16
CA TRP A 101 -11.02 -11.17 14.45
C TRP A 101 -11.84 -12.45 14.29
N GLY A 102 -11.15 -13.58 14.54
CA GLY A 102 -11.69 -14.91 14.32
C GLY A 102 -13.04 -15.10 15.00
N ILE A 103 -13.90 -15.89 14.36
CA ILE A 103 -15.15 -16.32 14.97
C ILE A 103 -14.81 -17.18 16.19
N PRO A 104 -15.45 -16.93 17.34
CA PRO A 104 -15.08 -17.53 18.63
C PRO A 104 -15.59 -18.97 18.77
N ASP A 105 -15.39 -19.83 17.76
CA ASP A 105 -15.46 -21.28 17.94
C ASP A 105 -14.05 -21.90 18.03
N SER A 106 -13.41 -21.50 19.13
CA SER A 106 -12.33 -22.09 19.93
C SER A 106 -11.08 -22.78 19.36
N LYS A 107 -10.86 -22.96 18.04
CA LYS A 107 -9.55 -23.45 17.53
C LYS A 107 -9.02 -22.74 16.28
N ASN A 108 -9.91 -22.36 15.36
CA ASN A 108 -9.51 -21.94 14.02
C ASN A 108 -9.93 -20.49 13.76
N LYS A 109 -9.03 -19.67 13.22
CA LYS A 109 -9.29 -18.26 12.89
C LYS A 109 -9.47 -18.10 11.39
N TYR A 110 -10.67 -17.76 10.97
CA TYR A 110 -11.01 -17.48 9.57
C TYR A 110 -11.11 -15.98 9.29
N PRO A 111 -10.72 -15.52 8.10
CA PRO A 111 -10.92 -14.14 7.69
C PRO A 111 -12.38 -13.85 7.40
N LEU A 112 -12.90 -12.82 8.06
CA LEU A 112 -14.22 -12.25 7.82
C LEU A 112 -14.10 -11.09 6.83
N LEU A 113 -14.93 -11.09 5.78
CA LEU A 113 -14.96 -9.99 4.82
C LEU A 113 -15.60 -8.75 5.43
N TYR A 114 -14.81 -7.69 5.57
CA TYR A 114 -15.28 -6.40 6.05
C TYR A 114 -15.87 -5.55 4.91
N MET A 115 -15.23 -5.58 3.74
CA MET A 115 -15.66 -4.83 2.57
C MET A 115 -15.32 -5.58 1.29
N VAL A 116 -16.21 -5.47 0.31
CA VAL A 116 -15.98 -5.95 -1.06
C VAL A 116 -16.21 -4.77 -2.00
N GLU A 117 -15.19 -4.42 -2.78
CA GLU A 117 -15.25 -3.33 -3.75
C GLU A 117 -16.15 -3.70 -4.91
N ARG A 118 -17.04 -2.78 -5.32
CA ARG A 118 -17.95 -3.02 -6.43
C ARG A 118 -17.18 -3.09 -7.75
N GLY A 119 -17.50 -4.06 -8.60
CA GLY A 119 -16.78 -4.28 -9.87
C GLY A 119 -15.43 -4.97 -9.73
N SER A 120 -15.02 -5.30 -8.50
CA SER A 120 -13.86 -6.16 -8.26
C SER A 120 -14.13 -7.61 -8.67
N PRO A 121 -13.08 -8.41 -8.90
CA PRO A 121 -13.23 -9.85 -9.14
C PRO A 121 -14.03 -10.57 -8.03
N ALA A 122 -13.85 -10.15 -6.76
CA ALA A 122 -14.60 -10.70 -5.63
C ALA A 122 -16.10 -10.40 -5.72
N TYR A 123 -16.46 -9.17 -6.11
CA TYR A 123 -17.84 -8.78 -6.29
C TYR A 123 -18.53 -9.58 -7.40
N VAL A 124 -17.82 -9.78 -8.52
CA VAL A 124 -18.29 -10.59 -9.67
C VAL A 124 -18.44 -12.06 -9.27
N ALA A 125 -17.54 -12.59 -8.43
CA ALA A 125 -17.65 -13.93 -7.86
C ALA A 125 -18.77 -14.09 -6.81
N GLY A 126 -19.50 -13.02 -6.50
CA GLY A 126 -20.64 -13.05 -5.59
C GLY A 126 -20.33 -12.76 -4.13
N LEU A 127 -19.06 -12.51 -3.78
CA LEU A 127 -18.66 -12.23 -2.39
C LEU A 127 -19.30 -10.94 -1.89
N ARG A 128 -19.71 -10.96 -0.62
CA ARG A 128 -20.35 -9.85 0.07
C ARG A 128 -19.67 -9.59 1.42
N ARG A 129 -19.97 -8.43 1.98
CA ARG A 129 -19.61 -8.11 3.37
C ARG A 129 -20.21 -9.16 4.30
N SER A 130 -19.44 -9.53 5.31
CA SER A 130 -19.73 -10.54 6.31
C SER A 130 -19.65 -11.99 5.84
N ASP A 131 -19.18 -12.25 4.62
CA ASP A 131 -18.82 -13.61 4.21
C ASP A 131 -17.53 -14.06 4.93
N LEU A 132 -17.41 -15.36 5.14
CA LEU A 132 -16.23 -16.01 5.71
C LEU A 132 -15.51 -16.80 4.64
N ILE A 133 -14.20 -16.65 4.57
CA ILE A 133 -13.37 -17.49 3.71
C ILE A 133 -12.90 -18.68 4.53
N LEU A 134 -13.41 -19.87 4.21
CA LEU A 134 -13.00 -21.12 4.86
C LEU A 134 -11.83 -21.78 4.13
N GLU A 135 -11.84 -21.72 2.80
CA GLU A 135 -10.84 -22.37 1.95
C GLU A 135 -10.52 -21.53 0.71
N ILE A 136 -9.29 -21.66 0.21
CA ILE A 136 -8.86 -21.14 -1.10
C ILE A 136 -8.21 -22.28 -1.86
N ASN A 137 -8.73 -22.62 -3.04
CA ASN A 137 -8.20 -23.69 -3.90
C ASN A 137 -8.05 -25.04 -3.18
N GLY A 138 -9.02 -25.39 -2.31
CA GLY A 138 -9.01 -26.63 -1.52
C GLY A 138 -7.99 -26.65 -0.37
N GLN A 139 -7.36 -25.52 -0.05
CA GLN A 139 -6.52 -25.36 1.13
C GLN A 139 -7.27 -24.55 2.18
N SER A 140 -7.24 -25.01 3.44
CA SER A 140 -7.83 -24.28 4.56
C SER A 140 -7.26 -22.86 4.64
N ALA A 141 -8.15 -21.88 4.73
CA ALA A 141 -7.83 -20.47 4.91
C ALA A 141 -7.59 -20.11 6.38
N GLU A 142 -7.43 -21.13 7.22
CA GLU A 142 -6.89 -20.98 8.56
C GLU A 142 -5.53 -20.29 8.50
N VAL A 143 -5.40 -19.24 9.30
CA VAL A 143 -4.17 -18.46 9.49
C VAL A 143 -3.88 -17.44 8.36
N PRO A 144 -3.56 -16.17 8.71
CA PRO A 144 -3.33 -15.09 7.73
C PRO A 144 -2.19 -15.34 6.73
N SER A 145 -1.20 -16.17 7.05
CA SER A 145 -0.02 -16.41 6.20
C SER A 145 -0.37 -17.23 4.96
N ALA A 146 -1.24 -18.24 5.09
CA ALA A 146 -1.69 -19.05 3.97
C ALA A 146 -2.56 -18.23 3.00
N LEU A 147 -3.47 -17.43 3.55
CA LEU A 147 -4.33 -16.53 2.78
C LEU A 147 -3.51 -15.50 1.99
N ILE A 148 -2.60 -14.78 2.64
CA ILE A 148 -1.76 -13.76 1.97
C ILE A 148 -0.89 -14.41 0.89
N LYS A 149 -0.36 -15.61 1.14
CA LYS A 149 0.46 -16.35 0.16
C LYS A 149 -0.36 -16.79 -1.05
N ALA A 150 -1.56 -17.33 -0.84
CA ALA A 150 -2.47 -17.76 -1.89
C ALA A 150 -3.00 -16.58 -2.73
N LEU A 151 -3.34 -15.45 -2.09
CA LEU A 151 -3.84 -14.25 -2.78
C LEU A 151 -2.72 -13.52 -3.56
N LYS A 152 -1.48 -13.49 -3.05
CA LYS A 152 -0.33 -12.88 -3.74
C LYS A 152 0.19 -13.70 -4.91
N ALA A 153 0.00 -15.02 -4.90
CA ALA A 153 0.49 -15.91 -5.95
C ALA A 153 -0.21 -15.71 -7.31
N GLY A 154 -1.35 -15.00 -7.37
CA GLY A 154 -2.02 -14.64 -8.62
C GLY A 154 -2.52 -15.80 -9.48
N THR A 155 -2.35 -17.05 -9.04
CA THR A 155 -2.77 -18.27 -9.74
C THR A 155 -4.15 -18.78 -9.31
N ALA A 156 -4.78 -18.14 -8.33
CA ALA A 156 -6.15 -18.45 -7.99
C ALA A 156 -7.08 -17.82 -9.03
N THR A 157 -7.48 -18.60 -10.03
CA THR A 157 -8.81 -18.39 -10.61
C THR A 157 -9.80 -18.28 -9.44
N PRO A 158 -10.69 -17.27 -9.41
CA PRO A 158 -11.71 -17.18 -8.37
C PRO A 158 -12.35 -18.56 -8.25
N PRO A 159 -12.39 -19.18 -7.06
CA PRO A 159 -12.91 -20.53 -6.95
C PRO A 159 -14.31 -20.51 -7.55
N GLU A 160 -14.53 -21.30 -8.61
CA GLU A 160 -15.87 -21.45 -9.23
C GLU A 160 -16.90 -21.93 -8.20
N THR A 161 -16.40 -22.46 -7.07
CA THR A 161 -17.19 -22.76 -5.89
C THR A 161 -16.34 -22.44 -4.64
N VAL A 162 -16.40 -21.20 -4.15
CA VAL A 162 -16.16 -20.99 -2.71
C VAL A 162 -17.35 -21.65 -2.03
N GLN A 163 -17.15 -22.72 -1.27
CA GLN A 163 -18.24 -23.35 -0.55
C GLN A 163 -18.69 -22.42 0.58
N TYR A 164 -19.67 -21.58 0.26
CA TYR A 164 -20.31 -20.69 1.19
C TYR A 164 -21.09 -21.51 2.22
N ILE A 165 -20.62 -21.58 3.47
CA ILE A 165 -21.54 -21.79 4.59
C ILE A 165 -21.86 -20.41 5.14
N ILE A 166 -22.92 -19.84 4.57
CA ILE A 166 -23.55 -18.61 5.03
C ILE A 166 -24.17 -18.91 6.41
N PHE A 167 -23.54 -18.50 7.51
CA PHE A 167 -24.29 -18.18 8.74
C PHE A 167 -24.90 -16.79 8.60
N GLY A 168 -25.70 -16.63 7.56
CA GLY A 168 -26.58 -15.48 7.38
C GLY A 168 -27.87 -15.81 8.08
N CYS A 169 -28.06 -15.26 9.28
CA CYS A 169 -29.37 -15.19 9.89
C CYS A 169 -30.22 -14.25 9.00
N ARG A 170 -30.85 -14.80 7.95
CA ARG A 170 -31.97 -14.13 7.28
C ARG A 170 -33.12 -14.14 8.28
N ARG A 171 -33.56 -12.97 8.71
CA ARG A 171 -34.98 -12.79 9.05
C ARG A 171 -35.75 -12.62 7.76
#